data_AF-A0A074MDD2-F1
#
_entry.id   AF-A0A074MDD2-F1
#
_cell.length_a   1.000
_cell.length_b   1.000
_cell.length_c   1.000
_cell.angle_alpha   90.00
_cell.angle_beta   90.00
_cell.angle_gamma   90.00
#
_symmetry.space_group_name_H-M   'P 1'
#
loop_
_entity.id
_entity.type
_entity.pdbx_description
1 polymer ?
#
loop_
_entity_poly.entity_id
_entity_poly.type
_entity_poly.pdbx_seq_one_letter_code
_entity_poly.pdbx_strand_id
1 'polypeptide(L)'
;MADRIPGCPLPESITLQERLTQLRGRLVLVESEAGSFEAAPIREVRSNKFYVMDLTVRFDRPFFATVIVPPAEVTPVTAIVRVEGLSPGLGVKSGSLIRIGQDFVEFAADISGTRAVVIAPRNRFVTVTCEELPDE
;
A
#
# COMPACT_ATOMS: atom_id res chain seq x y z
N MET A 1 9.87 12.89 11.74
CA MET A 1 8.45 13.22 12.02
C MET A 1 7.66 12.75 10.82
N ALA A 2 6.69 11.87 11.00
CA ALA A 2 5.82 11.46 9.90
C ALA A 2 4.96 12.67 9.51
N ASP A 3 5.06 13.10 8.26
CA ASP A 3 4.40 14.31 7.78
C ASP A 3 2.86 14.11 7.85
N ARG A 4 2.15 15.11 8.36
CA ARG A 4 0.69 15.04 8.50
C ARG A 4 0.06 15.35 7.15
N ILE A 5 -0.60 14.38 6.55
CA ILE A 5 -1.37 14.61 5.31
C ILE A 5 -2.73 15.21 5.69
N PRO A 6 -3.12 16.37 5.15
CA PRO A 6 -4.44 16.95 5.38
C PRO A 6 -5.56 15.97 5.04
N GLY A 7 -6.62 15.92 5.86
CA GLY A 7 -7.75 15.00 5.70
C GLY A 7 -7.45 13.54 6.09
N CYS A 8 -6.19 13.18 6.32
CA CYS A 8 -5.82 11.86 6.77
C CYS A 8 -5.71 11.76 8.31
N PRO A 9 -5.95 10.57 8.89
CA PRO A 9 -5.63 10.30 10.29
C PRO A 9 -4.13 10.41 10.55
N LEU A 10 -3.77 10.57 11.83
CA LEU A 10 -2.36 10.58 12.24
C LEU A 10 -1.68 9.23 11.92
N PRO A 11 -0.43 9.26 11.44
CA PRO A 11 0.31 8.03 11.20
C PRO A 11 0.49 7.17 12.46
N GLU A 12 0.19 5.88 12.34
CA GLU A 12 0.53 4.86 13.33
C GLU A 12 2.06 4.70 13.43
N SER A 13 2.54 4.19 14.57
CA SER A 13 3.98 3.99 14.80
C SER A 13 4.59 2.81 14.03
N ILE A 14 3.79 2.06 13.26
CA ILE A 14 4.25 0.92 12.47
C ILE A 14 4.96 1.39 11.17
N THR A 15 6.08 0.76 10.86
CA THR A 15 6.84 0.98 9.62
C THR A 15 6.39 0.07 8.48
N LEU A 16 6.71 0.43 7.24
CA LEU A 16 6.46 -0.41 6.07
C LEU A 16 7.14 -1.77 6.19
N GLN A 17 8.36 -1.79 6.73
CA GLN A 17 9.11 -3.01 6.97
C GLN A 17 8.35 -3.94 7.91
N GLU A 18 7.90 -3.44 9.06
CA GLU A 18 7.16 -4.23 10.05
C GLU A 18 5.85 -4.76 9.45
N ARG A 19 5.12 -3.90 8.73
CA ARG A 19 3.87 -4.28 8.07
C ARG A 19 4.06 -5.39 7.05
N LEU A 20 5.05 -5.27 6.16
CA LEU A 20 5.35 -6.31 5.17
C LEU A 20 5.92 -7.58 5.81
N THR A 21 6.64 -7.46 6.93
CA THR A 21 7.16 -8.62 7.68
C THR A 21 6.01 -9.48 8.22
N GLN A 22 4.91 -8.86 8.67
CA GLN A 22 3.70 -9.57 9.08
C GLN A 22 3.00 -10.30 7.91
N LEU A 23 3.24 -9.86 6.68
CA LEU A 23 2.70 -10.46 5.45
C LEU A 23 3.63 -11.52 4.85
N ARG A 24 4.73 -11.87 5.52
CA ARG A 24 5.64 -12.91 5.04
C ARG A 24 4.89 -14.22 4.78
N GLY A 25 5.11 -14.81 3.61
CA GLY A 25 4.41 -16.01 3.14
C GLY A 25 3.02 -15.77 2.54
N ARG A 26 2.46 -14.57 2.64
CA ARG A 26 1.20 -14.21 1.96
C ARG A 26 1.46 -13.89 0.49
N LEU A 27 0.51 -14.27 -0.36
CA LEU A 27 0.53 -13.94 -1.79
C LEU A 27 0.26 -12.45 -1.98
N VAL A 28 1.14 -11.80 -2.71
CA VAL A 28 1.03 -10.39 -3.07
C VAL A 28 1.26 -10.21 -4.56
N LEU A 29 0.42 -9.40 -5.19
CA LEU A 29 0.66 -8.88 -6.52
C LEU A 29 1.43 -7.57 -6.37
N VAL A 30 2.51 -7.40 -7.12
CA VAL A 30 3.32 -6.18 -7.05
C VAL A 30 3.31 -5.47 -8.38
N GLU A 31 2.93 -4.20 -8.35
CA GLU A 31 3.11 -3.26 -9.46
C GLU A 31 4.25 -2.31 -9.09
N SER A 32 5.23 -2.13 -9.97
CA SER A 32 6.39 -1.27 -9.74
C SER A 32 6.95 -0.73 -11.06
N GLU A 33 7.97 0.14 -10.99
CA GLU A 33 8.70 0.60 -12.18
C GLU A 33 9.32 -0.54 -13.00
N ALA A 34 9.61 -1.69 -12.38
CA ALA A 34 10.15 -2.87 -13.05
C ALA A 34 9.08 -3.68 -13.82
N GLY A 35 7.80 -3.31 -13.69
CA GLY A 35 6.66 -4.02 -14.27
C GLY A 35 5.66 -4.49 -13.21
N SER A 36 4.62 -5.15 -13.69
CA SER A 36 3.60 -5.83 -12.88
C SER A 36 3.91 -7.31 -12.79
N PHE A 37 3.90 -7.84 -11.57
CA PHE A 37 4.24 -9.22 -11.29
C PHE A 37 3.04 -9.96 -10.71
N GLU A 38 2.90 -11.22 -11.12
CA GLU A 38 1.83 -12.10 -10.66
C GLU A 38 1.87 -12.31 -9.14
N ALA A 39 0.73 -12.76 -8.59
CA ALA A 39 0.58 -13.00 -7.17
C ALA A 39 1.57 -14.07 -6.69
N ALA A 40 2.51 -13.66 -5.83
CA ALA A 40 3.57 -14.53 -5.33
C ALA A 40 3.87 -14.23 -3.85
N PRO A 41 4.41 -15.21 -3.09
CA PRO A 41 4.61 -15.05 -1.66
C PRO A 41 5.77 -14.09 -1.34
N ILE A 42 5.59 -13.26 -0.30
CA ILE A 42 6.70 -12.50 0.28
C ILE A 42 7.68 -13.48 0.95
N ARG A 43 8.88 -13.61 0.40
CA ARG A 43 9.91 -14.54 0.89
C ARG A 43 10.67 -13.96 2.07
N GLU A 44 11.04 -12.69 1.95
CA GLU A 44 11.94 -11.99 2.87
C GLU A 44 11.66 -10.49 2.84
N VAL A 45 11.76 -9.85 4.00
CA VAL A 45 11.65 -8.40 4.16
C VAL A 45 12.91 -7.92 4.87
N ARG A 46 13.55 -6.90 4.31
CA ARG A 46 14.73 -6.23 4.85
C ARG A 46 14.41 -4.76 5.13
N SER A 47 15.36 -4.05 5.71
CA SER A 47 15.20 -2.65 6.13
C SER A 47 14.82 -1.68 5.01
N ASN A 48 15.19 -1.96 3.75
CA ASN A 48 14.96 -1.06 2.62
C ASN A 48 14.34 -1.72 1.38
N LYS A 49 13.95 -2.99 1.49
CA LYS A 49 13.44 -3.79 0.36
C LYS A 49 12.76 -5.05 0.85
N PHE A 50 11.95 -5.64 -0.01
CA PHE A 50 11.40 -6.98 0.18
C PHE A 50 11.50 -7.79 -1.10
N TYR A 51 11.32 -9.10 -0.94
CA TYR A 51 11.48 -10.08 -2.00
C TYR A 51 10.19 -10.83 -2.22
N VAL A 52 9.74 -10.85 -3.47
CA VAL A 52 8.60 -11.64 -3.94
C VAL A 52 9.16 -12.56 -5.01
N MET A 53 9.38 -13.84 -4.69
CA MET A 53 10.17 -14.76 -5.52
C MET A 53 11.56 -14.19 -5.85
N ASP A 54 11.86 -13.96 -7.14
CA ASP A 54 13.12 -13.37 -7.63
C ASP A 54 13.03 -11.84 -7.78
N LEU A 55 11.84 -11.26 -7.62
CA LEU A 55 11.64 -9.82 -7.68
C LEU A 55 12.19 -9.16 -6.40
N THR A 56 13.02 -8.14 -6.61
CA THR A 56 13.48 -7.24 -5.54
C THR A 56 12.70 -5.93 -5.63
N VAL A 57 11.93 -5.62 -4.59
CA VAL A 57 11.14 -4.39 -4.52
C VAL A 57 11.73 -3.48 -3.45
N ARG A 58 12.11 -2.26 -3.82
CA ARG A 58 12.79 -1.32 -2.92
C ARG A 58 11.81 -0.28 -2.36
N PHE A 59 11.96 0.07 -1.09
CA PHE A 59 11.09 1.05 -0.42
C PHE A 59 11.35 2.51 -0.86
N ASP A 60 12.53 2.77 -1.44
CA ASP A 60 12.90 4.08 -1.99
C ASP A 60 12.38 4.30 -3.42
N ARG A 61 11.48 3.44 -3.90
CA ARG A 61 10.84 3.49 -5.22
C ARG A 61 9.32 3.40 -5.07
N PRO A 62 8.54 3.88 -6.04
CA PRO A 62 7.09 3.76 -5.98
C PRO A 62 6.67 2.33 -6.37
N PHE A 63 5.75 1.76 -5.61
CA PHE A 63 5.17 0.45 -5.88
C PHE A 63 3.77 0.35 -5.25
N PHE A 64 2.97 -0.59 -5.75
CA PHE A 64 1.75 -1.05 -5.10
C PHE A 64 1.88 -2.54 -4.80
N ALA A 65 1.78 -2.90 -3.52
CA ALA A 65 1.71 -4.29 -3.08
C ALA A 65 0.26 -4.60 -2.71
N THR A 66 -0.38 -5.42 -3.54
CA THR A 66 -1.78 -5.80 -3.40
C THR A 66 -1.86 -7.19 -2.76
N VAL A 67 -2.47 -7.27 -1.59
CA VAL A 67 -2.74 -8.51 -0.87
C VAL A 67 -4.21 -8.84 -1.05
N ILE A 68 -4.51 -10.00 -1.64
CA ILE A 68 -5.88 -10.52 -1.68
C ILE A 68 -6.21 -11.02 -0.28
N VAL A 69 -7.18 -10.40 0.37
CA VAL A 69 -7.62 -10.78 1.71
C VAL A 69 -9.13 -11.00 1.72
N PRO A 70 -9.63 -11.94 2.54
CA PRO A 70 -11.06 -12.06 2.74
C PRO A 70 -11.63 -10.76 3.32
N PRO A 71 -12.87 -10.39 2.96
CA PRO A 71 -13.47 -9.10 3.31
C PRO A 71 -13.62 -8.87 4.82
N ALA A 72 -13.61 -9.94 5.63
CA ALA A 72 -13.70 -9.86 7.08
C ALA A 72 -12.42 -9.33 7.76
N GLU A 73 -11.26 -9.37 7.10
CA GLU A 73 -9.98 -8.92 7.66
C GLU A 73 -9.73 -7.42 7.42
N VAL A 74 -10.66 -6.71 6.78
CA VAL A 74 -10.48 -5.31 6.37
C VAL A 74 -11.53 -4.41 7.01
N THR A 75 -11.11 -3.62 8.00
CA THR A 75 -11.93 -2.56 8.59
C THR A 75 -11.47 -1.21 8.05
N PRO A 76 -12.17 -0.64 7.04
CA PRO A 76 -11.81 0.66 6.51
C PRO A 76 -12.16 1.76 7.51
N VAL A 77 -11.36 2.81 7.51
CA VAL A 77 -11.65 4.12 8.07
C VAL A 77 -12.57 4.87 7.08
N THR A 78 -13.39 5.78 7.60
CA THR A 78 -14.29 6.67 6.84
C THR A 78 -13.54 7.77 6.06
N ALA A 79 -12.52 7.39 5.29
CA ALA A 79 -11.82 8.30 4.38
C ALA A 79 -11.52 7.57 3.07
N ILE A 80 -11.66 8.26 1.94
CA ILE A 80 -11.14 7.80 0.66
C ILE A 80 -9.71 8.27 0.55
N VAL A 81 -8.80 7.36 0.24
CA VAL A 81 -7.42 7.70 -0.07
C VAL A 81 -7.16 7.50 -1.55
N ARG A 82 -6.46 8.47 -2.14
CA ARG A 82 -5.93 8.41 -3.49
C ARG A 82 -4.41 8.41 -3.40
N VAL A 83 -3.80 7.44 -4.06
CA VAL A 83 -2.36 7.23 -4.10
C VAL A 83 -1.89 7.24 -5.54
N GLU A 84 -1.01 8.17 -5.88
CA GLU A 84 -0.47 8.34 -7.22
C GLU A 84 1.03 8.03 -7.24
N GLY A 85 1.43 7.07 -8.07
CA GLY A 85 2.83 6.82 -8.36
C GLY A 85 3.33 7.78 -9.43
N LEU A 86 4.34 8.59 -9.11
CA LEU A 86 4.91 9.58 -10.03
C LEU A 86 5.77 8.96 -11.15
N SER A 87 5.96 7.64 -11.12
CA SER A 87 6.69 6.92 -12.17
C SER A 87 5.77 6.51 -13.32
N PRO A 88 6.25 6.63 -14.58
CA PRO A 88 5.48 6.24 -15.74
C PRO A 88 5.08 4.76 -15.65
N GLY A 89 3.77 4.50 -15.71
CA GLY A 89 3.21 3.15 -15.72
C GLY A 89 2.62 2.65 -14.39
N LEU A 90 2.85 3.32 -13.26
CA LEU A 90 2.25 2.90 -11.98
C LEU A 90 0.81 3.40 -11.80
N GLY A 91 0.53 4.61 -12.30
CA GLY A 91 -0.80 5.20 -12.31
C GLY A 91 -1.31 5.60 -10.91
N VAL A 92 -2.63 5.66 -10.81
CA VAL A 92 -3.37 6.09 -9.61
C VAL A 92 -4.19 4.92 -9.09
N LYS A 93 -4.15 4.70 -7.77
CA LYS A 93 -5.06 3.80 -7.07
C LYS A 93 -5.82 4.57 -6.00
N SER A 94 -7.09 4.23 -5.83
CA SER A 94 -7.94 4.84 -4.81
C SER A 94 -8.77 3.78 -4.10
N GLY A 95 -9.13 4.05 -2.85
CA GLY A 95 -9.97 3.15 -2.07
C GLY A 95 -10.23 3.68 -0.68
N SER A 96 -10.89 2.87 0.15
CA SER A 96 -11.17 3.24 1.54
C SER A 96 -9.90 3.08 2.36
N LEU A 97 -9.45 4.15 3.01
CA LEU A 97 -8.27 4.14 3.85
C LEU A 97 -8.42 3.08 4.95
N ILE A 98 -7.38 2.28 5.19
CA ILE A 98 -7.34 1.35 6.33
C ILE A 98 -6.46 1.95 7.42
N ARG A 99 -5.26 2.41 7.02
CA ARG A 99 -4.31 3.03 7.94
C ARG A 99 -3.23 3.80 7.21
N ILE A 100 -2.53 4.63 7.98
CA ILE A 100 -1.30 5.31 7.57
C ILE A 100 -0.22 4.90 8.55
N GLY A 101 0.87 4.31 8.06
CA GLY A 101 2.07 4.06 8.84
C GLY A 101 3.07 5.21 8.72
N GLN A 102 4.23 5.03 9.35
CA GLN A 102 5.30 6.04 9.31
C GLN A 102 5.74 6.36 7.87
N ASP A 103 5.93 5.33 7.07
CA ASP A 103 6.49 5.37 5.72
C ASP A 103 5.65 4.60 4.69
N PHE A 104 4.37 4.33 5.00
CA PHE A 104 3.43 3.70 4.06
C PHE A 104 1.98 4.12 4.28
N VAL A 105 1.14 3.83 3.29
CA VAL A 105 -0.31 3.93 3.35
C VAL A 105 -0.91 2.59 2.94
N GLU A 106 -2.00 2.22 3.61
CA GLU A 106 -2.72 0.99 3.34
C GLU A 106 -4.21 1.29 3.18
N PHE A 107 -4.81 0.75 2.13
CA PHE A 107 -6.21 0.99 1.80
C PHE A 107 -6.87 -0.19 1.12
N ALA A 108 -8.19 -0.27 1.30
CA ALA A 108 -9.04 -1.28 0.67
C ALA A 108 -9.42 -0.80 -0.73
N ALA A 109 -9.11 -1.60 -1.74
CA ALA A 109 -9.55 -1.35 -3.11
C ALA A 109 -10.33 -2.55 -3.64
N ASP A 110 -11.28 -2.29 -4.53
CA ASP A 110 -11.91 -3.35 -5.31
C ASP A 110 -11.07 -3.58 -6.57
N ILE A 111 -10.55 -4.79 -6.73
CA ILE A 111 -9.75 -5.19 -7.88
C ILE A 111 -10.48 -6.34 -8.56
N SER A 112 -11.12 -6.03 -9.68
CA SER A 112 -11.89 -6.98 -10.48
C SER A 112 -12.97 -7.72 -9.68
N GLY A 113 -13.72 -7.01 -8.82
CA GLY A 113 -14.78 -7.57 -7.98
C GLY A 113 -14.29 -8.32 -6.75
N THR A 114 -12.97 -8.28 -6.47
CA THR A 114 -12.39 -8.85 -5.26
C THR A 114 -11.85 -7.74 -4.38
N ARG A 115 -12.28 -7.72 -3.12
CA ARG A 115 -11.73 -6.81 -2.12
C ARG A 115 -10.28 -7.17 -1.85
N ALA A 116 -9.40 -6.20 -2.01
CA ALA A 116 -7.97 -6.34 -1.78
C ALA A 116 -7.46 -5.22 -0.89
N VAL A 117 -6.32 -5.46 -0.26
CA VAL A 117 -5.58 -4.46 0.50
C VAL A 117 -4.38 -4.04 -0.31
N VAL A 118 -4.30 -2.75 -0.60
CA VAL A 118 -3.18 -2.15 -1.33
C VAL A 118 -2.29 -1.43 -0.33
N ILE A 119 -1.00 -1.73 -0.39
CA ILE A 119 0.05 -1.08 0.39
C ILE A 119 0.94 -0.31 -0.57
N ALA A 120 1.15 0.97 -0.28
CA ALA A 120 2.04 1.84 -1.04
C ALA A 120 3.03 2.54 -0.10
N PRO A 121 4.30 2.74 -0.51
CA PRO A 121 5.24 3.50 0.29
C PRO A 121 4.86 4.98 0.29
N ARG A 122 5.07 5.66 1.42
CA ARG A 122 4.98 7.12 1.54
C ARG A 122 6.36 7.71 1.37
N ASN A 123 6.76 7.89 0.12
CA ASN A 123 8.06 8.44 -0.24
C ASN A 123 7.92 9.56 -1.29
N ARG A 124 9.04 10.14 -1.72
CA ARG A 124 9.06 11.25 -2.69
C ARG A 124 8.48 10.93 -4.08
N PHE A 125 8.17 9.66 -4.35
CA PHE A 125 7.64 9.18 -5.62
C PHE A 125 6.15 8.81 -5.55
N VAL A 126 5.53 9.01 -4.38
CA VAL A 126 4.14 8.68 -4.14
C VAL A 126 3.42 9.85 -3.48
N THR A 127 2.37 10.34 -4.13
CA THR A 127 1.47 11.35 -3.56
C THR A 127 0.30 10.65 -2.91
N VAL A 128 -0.04 11.05 -1.68
CA VAL A 128 -1.19 10.53 -0.93
C VAL A 128 -2.12 11.68 -0.59
N THR A 129 -3.39 11.54 -0.96
CA THR A 129 -4.45 12.50 -0.64
C THR A 129 -5.58 11.76 0.06
N CYS A 130 -6.09 12.29 1.17
CA CYS A 130 -7.31 11.80 1.78
C CYS A 130 -8.46 12.79 1.56
N GLU A 131 -9.62 12.24 1.22
CA GLU A 131 -10.87 12.97 1.12
C GLU A 131 -11.83 12.34 2.14
N GLU A 132 -12.44 13.18 2.98
CA GLU A 132 -13.53 12.73 3.85
C GLU A 132 -14.68 12.29 2.97
N LEU A 133 -15.27 11.13 3.27
CA LEU A 133 -16.50 10.72 2.61
C LEU A 133 -17.55 11.81 2.89
N PRO A 134 -18.35 12.24 1.89
CA PRO A 134 -19.46 13.13 2.19
C PRO A 134 -20.35 12.46 3.24
N ASP A 135 -20.53 13.12 4.39
CA ASP A 135 -21.55 12.77 5.37
C ASP A 135 -22.91 12.73 4.64
N GLU A 136 -23.50 11.55 4.52
CA GLU A 136 -24.91 11.39 4.15
C GLU A 136 -25.82 11.61 5.37
#